data_AF-A0A1H3AHB6-F1
#
_entry.id   AF-A0A1H3AHB6-F1
#
_cell.length_a   1.000
_cell.length_b   1.000
_cell.length_c   1.000
_cell.angle_alpha   90.00
_cell.angle_beta   90.00
_cell.angle_gamma   90.00
#
_symmetry.space_group_name_H-M   'P 1'
#
loop_
_entity.id
_entity.type
_entity.pdbx_description
1 polymer ?
#
loop_
_entity_poly.entity_id
_entity_poly.type
_entity_poly.pdbx_seq_one_letter_code
_entity_poly.pdbx_strand_id
1 'polypeptide(L)'
;MPTVRDYPPFDEHLFRDSGAVNLAMAVVLGAGAVFLERTLVYVALTLNLVWAVPHLAFHTAHPAHTAGAVLGMIVAIPVLLLVLTRGALPAGERRRPWRR
;
A
#
# COMPACT_ATOMS: atom_id res chain seq x y z
N MET A 1 3.33 -3.21 -37.03
CA MET A 1 2.69 -3.69 -35.79
C MET A 1 3.79 -4.04 -34.82
N PRO A 2 3.77 -3.57 -33.57
CA PRO A 2 4.77 -3.98 -32.60
C PRO A 2 4.69 -5.50 -32.42
N THR A 3 5.81 -6.20 -32.52
CA THR A 3 5.91 -7.65 -32.29
C THR A 3 6.42 -7.90 -30.88
N VAL A 4 6.33 -9.14 -30.38
CA VAL A 4 6.91 -9.53 -29.07
C VAL A 4 8.40 -9.16 -28.94
N ARG A 5 9.11 -8.99 -30.07
CA ARG A 5 10.51 -8.53 -30.11
C ARG A 5 10.72 -7.05 -29.75
N ASP A 6 9.66 -6.24 -29.77
CA ASP A 6 9.74 -4.81 -29.41
C ASP A 6 9.61 -4.59 -27.90
N TYR A 7 9.39 -5.66 -27.13
CA TYR A 7 9.42 -5.66 -25.67
C TYR A 7 10.70 -6.34 -25.17
N PRO A 8 11.24 -5.93 -24.01
CA PRO A 8 12.18 -6.76 -23.27
C PRO A 8 11.63 -8.19 -23.14
N PRO A 9 12.46 -9.23 -23.18
CA PRO A 9 12.00 -10.60 -23.00
C PRO A 9 11.24 -10.72 -21.67
N PHE A 10 10.12 -11.46 -21.69
CA PHE A 10 9.34 -11.71 -20.48
C PHE A 10 10.23 -12.36 -19.40
N ASP A 11 10.27 -11.74 -18.22
CA ASP A 11 10.99 -12.24 -17.06
C ASP A 11 9.98 -12.87 -16.08
N GLU A 12 9.93 -14.21 -16.09
CA GLU A 12 9.03 -14.97 -15.22
C GLU A 12 9.37 -14.76 -13.73
N HIS A 13 10.67 -14.64 -13.41
CA HIS A 13 11.12 -14.45 -12.04
C HIS A 13 10.60 -13.12 -11.49
N LEU A 14 10.79 -12.03 -12.25
CA LEU A 14 10.28 -10.72 -11.89
C LEU A 14 8.75 -10.70 -11.73
N PHE A 15 8.03 -11.35 -12.64
CA PHE A 15 6.57 -11.40 -12.60
C PHE A 15 6.06 -12.15 -11.37
N ARG A 16 6.68 -13.30 -11.04
CA ARG A 16 6.33 -14.09 -9.84
C ARG A 16 6.65 -13.34 -8.55
N ASP A 17 7.81 -12.70 -8.47
CA ASP A 17 8.19 -11.90 -7.29
C ASP A 17 7.23 -10.74 -7.07
N SER A 18 6.88 -10.03 -8.15
CA SER A 18 5.90 -8.95 -8.11
C SER A 18 4.55 -9.46 -7.60
N GLY A 19 4.09 -10.62 -8.10
CA GLY A 19 2.87 -11.26 -7.62
C GLY A 19 2.94 -11.65 -6.13
N ALA A 20 4.06 -12.23 -5.69
CA ALA A 20 4.27 -12.64 -4.31
C ALA A 20 4.25 -11.46 -3.33
N VAL A 21 4.89 -10.33 -3.68
CA VAL A 21 4.87 -9.10 -2.87
C VAL A 21 3.45 -8.52 -2.76
N ASN A 22 2.68 -8.50 -3.87
CA ASN A 22 1.29 -8.06 -3.83
C ASN A 22 0.42 -8.97 -2.96
N LEU A 23 0.64 -10.28 -3.01
CA LEU A 23 -0.08 -11.24 -2.17
C LEU A 23 0.25 -11.05 -0.68
N ALA A 24 1.53 -10.87 -0.34
CA ALA A 24 1.96 -10.60 1.03
C ALA A 24 1.32 -9.30 1.57
N MET A 25 1.26 -8.25 0.75
CA MET A 25 0.59 -7.00 1.09
C MET A 25 -0.92 -7.19 1.32
N ALA A 26 -1.59 -7.96 0.48
CA ALA A 26 -3.00 -8.30 0.66
C ALA A 26 -3.25 -9.04 1.98
N VAL A 27 -2.37 -9.95 2.39
CA VAL A 27 -2.45 -10.63 3.69
C VAL A 27 -2.36 -9.64 4.85
N VAL A 28 -1.39 -8.72 4.83
CA VAL A 28 -1.22 -7.74 5.93
C VAL A 28 -2.39 -6.76 5.99
N LEU A 29 -2.87 -6.28 4.82
CA LEU A 29 -4.05 -5.42 4.74
C LEU A 29 -5.31 -6.15 5.23
N GLY A 30 -5.50 -7.41 4.82
CA GLY A 30 -6.59 -8.25 5.28
C GLY A 30 -6.55 -8.47 6.79
N ALA A 31 -5.38 -8.77 7.35
CA ALA A 31 -5.21 -8.91 8.80
C ALA A 31 -5.57 -7.60 9.54
N GLY A 32 -5.11 -6.44 9.03
CA GLY A 32 -5.49 -5.13 9.58
C GLY A 32 -7.01 -4.88 9.53
N ALA A 33 -7.66 -5.28 8.45
CA ALA A 33 -9.11 -5.13 8.27
C ALA A 33 -9.95 -6.10 9.13
N VAL A 34 -9.44 -7.30 9.39
CA VAL A 34 -10.14 -8.33 10.17
C VAL A 34 -9.96 -8.12 11.67
N PHE A 35 -8.72 -7.93 12.12
CA PHE A 35 -8.43 -7.83 13.55
C PHE A 35 -8.68 -6.42 14.11
N LEU A 36 -8.61 -5.38 13.27
CA LEU A 36 -8.80 -3.98 13.64
C LEU A 36 -7.93 -3.51 14.83
N GLU A 37 -6.85 -4.23 15.10
CA GLU A 37 -5.86 -3.82 16.09
C GLU A 37 -5.16 -2.56 15.61
N ARG A 38 -5.12 -1.55 16.46
CA ARG A 38 -4.62 -0.23 16.11
C ARG A 38 -3.24 -0.30 15.45
N THR A 39 -2.26 -0.93 16.11
CA THR A 39 -0.89 -1.05 15.59
C THR A 39 -0.86 -1.76 14.24
N LEU A 40 -1.63 -2.84 14.08
CA LEU A 40 -1.69 -3.59 12.84
C LEU A 40 -2.31 -2.78 11.70
N VAL A 41 -3.37 -2.01 11.97
CA VAL A 41 -3.95 -1.07 11.00
C VAL A 41 -2.93 -0.01 10.59
N TYR A 42 -2.20 0.59 11.54
CA TYR A 42 -1.15 1.55 11.22
C TYR A 42 -0.05 0.95 10.33
N VAL A 43 0.41 -0.25 10.67
CA VAL A 43 1.44 -0.95 9.89
C VAL A 43 0.91 -1.27 8.49
N ALA A 44 -0.29 -1.80 8.37
CA ALA A 44 -0.90 -2.17 7.09
C ALA A 44 -1.10 -0.96 6.16
N LEU A 45 -1.65 0.14 6.69
CA LEU A 45 -1.86 1.36 5.91
C LEU A 45 -0.53 2.02 5.52
N THR A 46 0.46 2.01 6.42
CA THR A 46 1.81 2.54 6.13
C THR A 46 2.51 1.70 5.05
N LEU A 47 2.45 0.37 5.17
CA LEU A 47 2.98 -0.58 4.20
C LEU A 47 2.38 -0.34 2.82
N ASN A 48 1.06 -0.15 2.72
CA ASN A 48 0.42 0.20 1.45
C ASN A 48 0.98 1.51 0.88
N LEU A 49 1.11 2.56 1.69
CA LEU A 49 1.60 3.86 1.20
C LEU A 49 3.05 3.81 0.71
N VAL A 50 3.91 3.04 1.39
CA VAL A 50 5.31 2.84 0.95
C VAL A 50 5.38 2.22 -0.44
N TRP A 51 4.45 1.32 -0.78
CA TRP A 51 4.37 0.73 -2.12
C TRP A 51 3.63 1.64 -3.13
N ALA A 52 2.50 2.21 -2.73
CA ALA A 52 1.59 2.90 -3.62
C ALA A 52 2.12 4.26 -4.11
N VAL A 53 2.83 5.00 -3.25
CA VAL A 53 3.30 6.35 -3.60
C VAL A 53 4.34 6.32 -4.73
N PRO A 54 5.41 5.50 -4.68
CA PRO A 54 6.33 5.35 -5.81
C PRO A 54 5.64 4.84 -7.08
N HIS A 55 4.68 3.92 -6.94
CA HIS A 55 3.95 3.37 -8.07
C HIS A 55 3.07 4.42 -8.77
N LEU A 56 2.35 5.24 -7.99
CA LEU A 56 1.60 6.38 -8.52
C LEU A 56 2.54 7.43 -9.15
N ALA A 57 3.68 7.72 -8.51
CA ALA A 57 4.68 8.65 -9.07
C ALA A 57 5.21 8.16 -10.43
N PHE A 58 5.46 6.85 -10.57
CA PHE A 58 5.88 6.28 -11.85
C PHE A 58 4.80 6.44 -12.92
N HIS A 59 3.55 6.08 -12.63
CA HIS A 59 2.46 6.16 -13.60
C HIS A 59 2.03 7.59 -13.94
N THR A 60 2.18 8.53 -13.02
CA THR A 60 1.95 9.95 -13.31
C THR A 60 3.04 10.54 -14.19
N ALA A 61 4.29 10.09 -14.04
CA ALA A 61 5.40 10.46 -14.93
C ALA A 61 5.35 9.75 -16.29
N HIS A 62 4.70 8.57 -16.37
CA HIS A 62 4.58 7.75 -17.58
C HIS A 62 3.10 7.48 -17.91
N PRO A 63 2.35 8.52 -18.36
CA PRO A 63 0.93 8.40 -18.61
C PRO A 63 0.66 7.39 -19.75
N ALA A 64 0.08 6.25 -19.38
CA ALA A 64 -0.50 5.27 -20.30
C ALA A 64 -2.04 5.29 -20.20
N HIS A 65 -2.73 4.74 -21.19
CA HIS A 65 -4.16 4.97 -21.46
C HIS A 65 -5.17 4.59 -20.37
N THR A 66 -4.80 3.96 -19.25
CA THR A 66 -5.75 3.58 -18.19
C THR A 66 -5.04 3.38 -16.85
N ALA A 67 -5.43 4.15 -15.81
CA ALA A 67 -5.47 3.76 -14.38
C ALA A 67 -5.41 4.94 -13.37
N GLY A 68 -5.26 6.20 -13.81
CA GLY A 68 -4.97 7.34 -12.91
C GLY A 68 -5.92 7.50 -11.70
N ALA A 69 -7.23 7.34 -11.91
CA ALA A 69 -8.22 7.44 -10.82
C ALA A 69 -8.10 6.30 -9.80
N VAL A 70 -7.89 5.06 -10.26
CA VAL A 70 -7.73 3.89 -9.39
C VAL A 70 -6.43 4.01 -8.58
N LEU A 71 -5.33 4.38 -9.23
CA LEU A 71 -4.04 4.61 -8.57
C LEU A 71 -4.14 5.73 -7.51
N GLY A 72 -4.89 6.79 -7.82
CA GLY A 72 -5.17 7.86 -6.87
C GLY A 72 -5.92 7.37 -5.62
N MET A 73 -6.90 6.48 -5.77
CA MET A 73 -7.66 5.91 -4.64
C MET A 73 -6.78 5.05 -3.72
N ILE A 74 -5.84 4.29 -4.29
CA ILE A 74 -4.89 3.44 -3.54
C ILE A 74 -4.00 4.27 -2.60
N VAL A 75 -3.79 5.56 -2.88
CA VAL A 75 -3.09 6.50 -1.99
C VAL A 75 -4.07 7.26 -1.09
N ALA A 76 -5.15 7.80 -1.66
CA ALA A 76 -6.06 8.68 -0.94
C ALA A 76 -6.81 7.99 0.21
N ILE A 77 -7.29 6.76 -0.01
CA ILE A 77 -8.05 6.01 1.00
C ILE A 77 -7.17 5.71 2.22
N PRO A 78 -5.95 5.15 2.08
CA PRO A 78 -5.10 4.85 3.24
C PRO A 78 -4.61 6.10 3.98
N VAL A 79 -4.36 7.21 3.27
CA VAL A 79 -4.08 8.51 3.91
C VAL A 79 -5.26 8.95 4.76
N LEU A 80 -6.49 8.92 4.21
CA LEU A 80 -7.69 9.29 4.94
C LEU A 80 -7.87 8.40 6.18
N LEU A 81 -7.76 7.08 6.03
CA LEU A 81 -7.87 6.13 7.14
C LEU A 81 -6.80 6.36 8.22
N LEU A 82 -5.56 6.69 7.84
CA LEU A 82 -4.51 7.06 8.79
C LEU A 82 -4.84 8.35 9.56
N VAL A 83 -5.39 9.36 8.89
CA VAL A 83 -5.82 10.61 9.55
C VAL A 83 -6.95 10.34 10.54
N LEU A 84 -7.97 9.58 10.13
CA LEU A 84 -9.11 9.24 10.98
C LEU A 84 -8.70 8.38 12.19
N THR A 85 -7.81 7.41 12.00
CA THR A 85 -7.29 6.56 13.09
C THR A 85 -6.32 7.29 14.01
N ARG A 86 -5.72 8.42 13.58
CA ARG A 86 -4.94 9.33 14.44
C ARG A 86 -5.85 10.18 15.33
N GLY A 87 -6.99 10.63 14.80
CA GLY A 87 -7.98 11.40 15.55
C GLY A 87 -8.72 10.60 16.63
N ALA A 88 -8.82 9.28 16.48
CA ALA A 88 -9.42 8.37 17.45
C ALA A 88 -8.57 8.10 18.71
N LEU A 89 -7.44 8.79 18.87
CA LEU A 89 -6.61 8.75 20.07
C LEU A 89 -7.41 9.25 21.29
N PRO A 90 -7.71 8.42 22.31
CA PRO A 90 -8.06 8.96 23.61
C PRO A 90 -6.84 9.74 24.10
N ALA A 91 -7.02 11.00 24.48
CA ALA A 91 -5.97 11.88 24.99
C ALA A 91 -5.21 11.32 26.24
N GLY A 92 -5.61 10.16 26.77
CA GLY A 92 -5.08 9.55 27.99
C GLY A 92 -4.06 8.43 27.84
N GLU A 93 -3.77 7.92 26.62
CA GLU A 93 -2.84 6.78 26.47
C GLU A 93 -1.40 7.20 26.14
N ARG A 94 -1.10 8.48 26.35
CA ARG A 94 0.27 8.98 26.34
C ARG A 94 0.85 8.73 27.73
N ARG A 95 1.66 7.67 27.85
CA ARG A 95 2.54 7.31 28.99
C ARG A 95 1.89 6.42 30.06
N ARG A 96 1.91 5.10 29.85
CA ARG A 96 2.32 4.21 30.95
C ARG A 96 3.82 3.97 30.80
N PRO A 97 4.69 4.66 31.57
CA PRO A 97 6.09 4.27 31.62
C PRO A 97 6.11 2.84 32.16
N TRP A 98 6.82 1.95 31.45
CA TRP A 98 7.14 0.62 31.92
C TRP A 98 7.63 0.72 33.36
N ARG A 99 6.77 0.35 34.32
CA ARG A 99 7.20 0.15 35.70
C ARG A 99 7.77 -1.26 35.75
N ARG A 100 9.06 -1.31 36.08
CA ARG A 100 9.84 -2.51 36.37
C ARG A 100 9.20 -3.33 37.48
#